data_AF-A0A9E0ZI90-F1
#
_entry.id   AF-A0A9E0ZI90-F1
#
_cell.length_a   1.000
_cell.length_b   1.000
_cell.length_c   1.000
_cell.angle_alpha   90.00
_cell.angle_beta   90.00
_cell.angle_gamma   90.00
#
_symmetry.space_group_name_H-M   'P 1'
#
loop_
_entity.id
_entity.type
_entity.pdbx_description
1 polymer ?
#
loop_
_entity_poly.entity_id
_entity_poly.type
_entity_poly.pdbx_seq_one_letter_code
_entity_poly.pdbx_strand_id
1 'polypeptide(L)'
;MVRYWLMHKNDKCGSIVFDEEVGRILEYQDNGSGLSPYLGNCDVRKLRKWWEMRAVPASRNAIRAVVKNAGCLNTEMYLAKNLALSMTDTYWICPEGASLSYDNVKFSNFISYNQGKIPYHNATSYDPNASLGGQMEKYWDLEKEVPVLVKESYRYFGQQSINEMFATKLHERQGTSVPFVKYSISTTFDRGMLCKCKAFTSEKVELLSAYEILESEKPRNDEALYDNYITLCVKNGIAREEIQNFMDYQTMTDFLISNTDEHLQNFGVLRDTDSMRLIGVAPIFDSGNSMFFMENRKIPYSRVELLERPITGFYKTEEKMLAKVKDKSLVKIDLLPTAKEVTEIYVDAGLPEERADFISRNYSLKLQMFHEFQKGKTISLYKEKQAEKLENGKR
;
A
#
# COMPACT_ATOMS: atom_id res chain seq x y z
N MET A 1 25.06 -6.96 -21.42
CA MET A 1 24.52 -7.92 -20.43
C MET A 1 25.43 -7.97 -19.23
N VAL A 2 24.89 -7.84 -18.03
CA VAL A 2 25.65 -7.85 -16.77
C VAL A 2 25.06 -8.88 -15.82
N ARG A 3 25.93 -9.50 -15.02
CA ARG A 3 25.55 -10.48 -14.00
C ARG A 3 25.54 -9.83 -12.62
N TYR A 4 24.50 -10.14 -11.86
CA TYR A 4 24.35 -9.73 -10.47
C TYR A 4 24.01 -10.93 -9.60
N TRP A 5 24.38 -10.86 -8.32
CA TRP A 5 23.79 -11.67 -7.27
C TRP A 5 22.55 -10.95 -6.72
N LEU A 6 21.41 -11.65 -6.65
CA LEU A 6 20.32 -11.24 -5.77
C LEU A 6 20.75 -11.55 -4.34
N MET A 7 20.73 -10.54 -3.49
CA MET A 7 21.19 -10.61 -2.11
C MET A 7 20.01 -10.36 -1.17
N HIS A 8 19.99 -11.04 -0.03
CA HIS A 8 19.21 -10.68 1.15
C HIS A 8 20.21 -10.46 2.27
N LYS A 9 20.35 -9.20 2.73
CA LYS A 9 21.53 -8.77 3.49
C LYS A 9 22.83 -9.24 2.81
N ASN A 10 23.62 -10.11 3.44
CA ASN A 10 24.88 -10.60 2.90
C ASN A 10 24.77 -11.97 2.23
N ASP A 11 23.58 -12.58 2.23
CA ASP A 11 23.36 -13.92 1.72
C ASP A 11 22.91 -13.90 0.26
N LYS A 12 23.50 -14.79 -0.54
CA LYS A 12 23.18 -14.91 -1.97
C LYS A 12 21.91 -15.74 -2.17
N CYS A 13 20.84 -15.10 -2.62
CA CYS A 13 19.57 -15.74 -2.94
C CYS A 13 19.59 -16.43 -4.31
N GLY A 14 20.24 -15.81 -5.29
CA GLY A 14 20.30 -16.33 -6.66
C GLY A 14 21.15 -15.45 -7.57
N SER A 15 21.31 -15.86 -8.82
CA SER A 15 22.01 -15.09 -9.85
C SER A 15 21.03 -14.49 -10.87
N ILE A 16 21.30 -13.26 -11.30
CA ILE A 16 20.49 -12.49 -12.25
C ILE A 16 21.36 -12.16 -13.46
N VAL A 17 20.83 -12.39 -14.66
CA VAL A 17 21.36 -11.80 -15.90
C VAL A 17 20.47 -10.62 -16.28
N PHE A 18 21.06 -9.42 -16.31
CA PHE A 18 20.37 -8.18 -16.59
C PHE A 18 20.83 -7.59 -17.93
N ASP A 19 19.87 -7.15 -18.73
CA ASP A 19 20.11 -6.38 -19.93
C ASP A 19 20.12 -4.89 -19.60
N GLU A 20 21.32 -4.30 -19.54
CA GLU A 20 21.50 -2.86 -19.31
C GLU A 20 21.16 -2.00 -20.53
N GLU A 21 20.94 -2.56 -21.72
CA GLU A 21 20.52 -1.78 -22.88
C GLU A 21 19.00 -1.57 -22.91
N VAL A 22 18.24 -2.54 -22.38
CA VAL A 22 16.76 -2.51 -22.37
C VAL A 22 16.21 -2.33 -20.95
N GLY A 23 17.02 -2.51 -19.91
CA GLY A 23 16.63 -2.36 -18.52
C GLY A 23 15.76 -3.51 -18.00
N ARG A 24 16.08 -4.77 -18.33
CA ARG A 24 15.23 -5.93 -18.00
C ARG A 24 16.02 -7.14 -17.51
N ILE A 25 15.40 -7.92 -16.64
CA ILE A 25 15.91 -9.23 -16.22
C ILE A 25 15.69 -10.27 -17.33
N LEU A 26 16.78 -10.86 -17.84
CA LEU A 26 16.75 -11.91 -18.85
C LEU A 26 16.66 -13.30 -18.21
N GLU A 27 17.48 -13.55 -17.20
CA GLU A 27 17.56 -14.85 -16.53
C GLU A 27 17.63 -14.66 -15.03
N TYR A 28 17.08 -15.64 -14.31
CA TYR A 28 17.24 -15.77 -12.88
C TYR A 28 17.42 -17.24 -12.53
N GLN A 29 18.44 -17.54 -11.74
CA GLN A 29 18.68 -18.85 -11.18
C GLN A 29 18.68 -18.73 -9.66
N ASP A 30 17.68 -19.31 -9.02
CA ASP A 30 17.59 -19.42 -7.57
C ASP A 30 18.66 -20.38 -7.02
N ASN A 31 19.26 -20.04 -5.88
CA ASN A 31 20.24 -20.90 -5.22
C ASN A 31 19.59 -22.01 -4.37
N GLY A 32 18.27 -22.00 -4.19
CA GLY A 32 17.55 -22.92 -3.32
C GLY A 32 17.79 -22.68 -1.83
N SER A 33 18.25 -21.48 -1.45
CA SER A 33 18.54 -21.12 -0.05
C SER A 33 17.28 -20.89 0.79
N GLY A 34 16.11 -20.75 0.16
CA GLY A 34 14.88 -20.31 0.81
C GLY A 34 14.82 -18.81 1.09
N LEU A 35 15.86 -18.06 0.74
CA LEU A 35 15.97 -16.62 1.05
C LEU A 35 15.39 -15.72 -0.03
N SER A 36 15.06 -16.25 -1.20
CA SER A 36 14.54 -15.47 -2.32
C SER A 36 13.14 -14.88 -2.04
N PRO A 37 12.69 -13.88 -2.82
CA PRO A 37 11.32 -13.37 -2.75
C PRO A 37 10.27 -14.48 -2.89
N TYR A 38 9.00 -14.18 -2.58
CA TYR A 38 7.91 -15.16 -2.61
C TYR A 38 8.15 -16.35 -1.68
N LEU A 39 8.61 -16.08 -0.45
CA LEU A 39 8.93 -17.09 0.57
C LEU A 39 9.89 -18.18 0.07
N GLY A 40 10.92 -17.77 -0.69
CA GLY A 40 11.93 -18.69 -1.24
C GLY A 40 11.50 -19.41 -2.53
N ASN A 41 10.29 -19.18 -3.04
CA ASN A 41 9.76 -19.85 -4.23
C ASN A 41 9.78 -18.93 -5.45
N CYS A 42 10.94 -18.36 -5.76
CA CYS A 42 11.10 -17.40 -6.85
C CYS A 42 11.56 -18.07 -8.15
N ASP A 43 10.85 -17.81 -9.25
CA ASP A 43 11.29 -18.14 -10.60
C ASP A 43 11.54 -16.84 -11.40
N VAL A 44 12.10 -16.95 -12.60
CA VAL A 44 12.40 -15.77 -13.44
C VAL A 44 11.18 -14.91 -13.75
N ARG A 45 9.99 -15.51 -13.88
CA ARG A 45 8.75 -14.77 -14.17
C ARG A 45 8.31 -13.99 -12.93
N LYS A 46 8.35 -14.63 -11.76
CA LYS A 46 8.04 -14.00 -10.47
C LYS A 46 9.05 -12.89 -10.14
N LEU A 47 10.34 -13.12 -10.38
CA LEU A 47 11.36 -12.10 -10.14
C LEU A 47 11.17 -10.87 -11.04
N ARG A 48 10.88 -11.08 -12.34
CA ARG A 48 10.52 -9.97 -13.24
C ARG A 48 9.33 -9.18 -12.71
N LYS A 49 8.30 -9.87 -12.21
CA LYS A 49 7.14 -9.19 -11.64
C LYS A 49 7.46 -8.43 -10.36
N TRP A 50 8.27 -9.01 -9.48
CA TRP A 50 8.75 -8.34 -8.27
C TRP A 50 9.59 -7.11 -8.60
N TRP A 51 10.43 -7.20 -9.63
CA TRP A 51 11.22 -6.09 -10.15
C TRP A 51 10.35 -4.94 -10.68
N GLU A 52 9.33 -5.27 -11.49
CA GLU A 52 8.36 -4.31 -12.02
C GLU A 52 7.60 -3.59 -10.90
N MET A 53 7.14 -4.34 -9.89
CA MET A 53 6.40 -3.78 -8.74
C MET A 53 7.29 -2.94 -7.82
N ARG A 54 8.57 -3.31 -7.69
CA ARG A 54 9.57 -2.56 -6.91
C ARG A 54 9.94 -1.25 -7.61
N ALA A 55 10.08 -1.25 -8.93
CA ALA A 55 10.50 -0.06 -9.66
C ALA A 55 9.53 1.11 -9.46
N VAL A 56 10.09 2.29 -9.22
CA VAL A 56 9.32 3.54 -9.19
C VAL A 56 8.47 3.71 -10.47
N PRO A 57 7.18 4.09 -10.37
CA PRO A 57 6.33 4.14 -11.56
C PRO A 57 6.73 5.24 -12.55
N ALA A 58 6.78 4.92 -13.84
CA ALA A 58 7.07 5.88 -14.92
C ALA A 58 6.01 6.99 -15.06
N SER A 59 4.87 6.86 -14.39
CA SER A 59 3.82 7.88 -14.34
C SER A 59 4.14 9.04 -13.41
N ARG A 60 5.10 8.90 -12.48
CA ARG A 60 5.53 10.02 -11.62
C ARG A 60 6.29 11.05 -12.45
N ASN A 61 5.98 12.32 -12.28
CA ASN A 61 6.56 13.36 -13.11
C ASN A 61 7.99 13.68 -12.64
N ALA A 62 8.21 13.69 -11.33
CA ALA A 62 9.52 14.03 -10.76
C ALA A 62 10.61 13.03 -11.17
N ILE A 63 10.28 11.73 -11.23
CA ILE A 63 11.25 10.69 -11.56
C ILE A 63 11.69 10.71 -13.03
N ARG A 64 10.86 11.19 -13.96
CA ARG A 64 11.18 11.18 -15.41
C ARG A 64 12.43 11.97 -15.73
N ALA A 65 12.55 13.16 -15.15
CA ALA A 65 13.73 14.00 -15.32
C ALA A 65 14.98 13.31 -14.76
N VAL A 66 14.82 12.58 -13.65
CA VAL A 66 15.96 11.97 -12.95
C VAL A 66 16.43 10.70 -13.63
N VAL A 67 15.51 9.84 -14.08
CA VAL A 67 15.82 8.69 -14.92
C VAL A 67 16.62 9.15 -16.13
N LYS A 68 16.17 10.21 -16.82
CA LYS A 68 16.90 10.79 -17.96
C LYS A 68 18.29 11.32 -17.56
N ASN A 69 18.38 12.11 -16.49
CA ASN A 69 19.66 12.68 -16.03
C ASN A 69 20.65 11.61 -15.54
N ALA A 70 20.14 10.50 -15.01
CA ALA A 70 20.93 9.34 -14.63
C ALA A 70 21.40 8.52 -15.84
N GLY A 71 21.12 8.95 -17.06
CA GLY A 71 21.43 8.21 -18.29
C GLY A 71 20.58 6.95 -18.44
N CYS A 72 19.43 6.88 -17.76
CA CYS A 72 18.57 5.71 -17.77
C CYS A 72 17.43 5.83 -18.79
N LEU A 73 17.13 4.73 -19.49
CA LEU A 73 16.03 4.66 -20.46
C LEU A 73 14.66 4.44 -19.80
N ASN A 74 14.63 3.72 -18.69
CA ASN A 74 13.41 3.41 -17.95
C ASN A 74 13.70 3.25 -16.44
N THR A 75 12.63 3.09 -15.67
CA THR A 75 12.68 3.02 -14.20
C THR A 75 13.26 1.71 -13.67
N GLU A 76 13.15 0.60 -14.42
CA GLU A 76 13.76 -0.69 -14.07
C GLU A 76 15.30 -0.63 -14.16
N MET A 77 15.83 0.07 -15.15
CA MET A 77 17.26 0.32 -15.25
C MET A 77 17.75 1.31 -14.19
N TYR A 78 16.94 2.31 -13.88
CA TYR A 78 17.21 3.20 -12.75
C TYR A 78 17.23 2.42 -11.42
N LEU A 79 16.33 1.46 -11.24
CA LEU A 79 16.34 0.55 -10.09
C LEU A 79 17.64 -0.27 -10.04
N ALA A 80 18.08 -0.86 -11.15
CA ALA A 80 19.35 -1.60 -11.22
C ALA A 80 20.56 -0.72 -10.87
N LYS A 81 20.61 0.50 -11.41
CA LYS A 81 21.66 1.49 -11.12
C LYS A 81 21.74 1.83 -9.62
N ASN A 82 20.60 1.74 -8.92
CA ASN A 82 20.46 1.95 -7.49
C ASN A 82 20.54 0.65 -6.66
N LEU A 83 21.12 -0.40 -7.22
CA LEU A 83 21.25 -1.74 -6.61
C LEU A 83 19.94 -2.36 -6.13
N ALA A 84 18.79 -1.90 -6.64
CA ALA A 84 17.46 -2.32 -6.21
C ALA A 84 17.18 -2.26 -4.70
N LEU A 85 17.94 -1.43 -3.97
CA LEU A 85 17.79 -1.22 -2.54
C LEU A 85 16.39 -0.66 -2.23
N SER A 86 15.81 -1.04 -1.09
CA SER A 86 14.52 -0.55 -0.61
C SER A 86 14.55 -0.18 0.86
N MET A 87 13.59 0.63 1.29
CA MET A 87 13.29 0.90 2.70
C MET A 87 12.29 -0.10 3.29
N THR A 88 11.63 -0.91 2.46
CA THR A 88 10.59 -1.87 2.87
C THR A 88 11.12 -3.27 3.15
N ASP A 89 12.36 -3.56 2.74
CA ASP A 89 12.98 -4.87 2.85
C ASP A 89 14.50 -4.80 2.68
N THR A 90 15.17 -5.94 2.86
CA THR A 90 16.64 -6.03 2.83
C THR A 90 17.19 -6.71 1.58
N TYR A 91 16.40 -6.78 0.50
CA TYR A 91 16.87 -7.28 -0.79
C TYR A 91 17.61 -6.20 -1.58
N TRP A 92 18.65 -6.62 -2.29
CA TRP A 92 19.42 -5.77 -3.21
C TRP A 92 20.15 -6.63 -4.25
N ILE A 93 20.73 -5.99 -5.26
CA ILE A 93 21.58 -6.66 -6.25
C ILE A 93 23.04 -6.26 -6.09
N CYS A 94 23.96 -7.22 -6.16
CA CYS A 94 25.40 -6.99 -6.12
C CYS A 94 26.03 -7.38 -7.45
N PRO A 95 26.76 -6.49 -8.17
CA PRO A 95 27.46 -6.87 -9.39
C PRO A 95 28.38 -8.08 -9.15
N GLU A 96 28.41 -9.01 -10.09
CA GLU A 96 29.31 -10.15 -10.01
C GLU A 96 30.79 -9.67 -10.01
N GLY A 97 31.57 -10.15 -9.03
CA GLY A 97 32.96 -9.72 -8.82
C GLY A 97 33.13 -8.51 -7.90
N ALA A 98 32.05 -7.79 -7.56
CA ALA A 98 32.12 -6.74 -6.53
C ALA A 98 32.23 -7.35 -5.13
N SER A 99 33.09 -6.77 -4.28
CA SER A 99 33.23 -7.14 -2.87
C SER A 99 32.49 -6.13 -2.00
N LEU A 100 31.16 -6.17 -2.02
CA LEU A 100 30.28 -5.30 -1.25
C LEU A 100 29.49 -6.12 -0.24
N SER A 101 29.36 -5.61 0.98
CA SER A 101 28.43 -6.10 2.00
C SER A 101 27.20 -5.21 2.08
N TYR A 102 26.10 -5.70 2.68
CA TYR A 102 24.91 -4.92 2.93
C TYR A 102 25.19 -3.67 3.75
N ASP A 103 26.10 -3.75 4.72
CA ASP A 103 26.51 -2.60 5.51
C ASP A 103 27.19 -1.51 4.65
N ASN A 104 27.81 -1.86 3.52
CA ASN A 104 28.37 -0.84 2.62
C ASN A 104 27.30 -0.08 1.82
N VAL A 105 26.09 -0.62 1.69
CA VAL A 105 25.07 -0.11 0.75
C VAL A 105 23.72 0.20 1.39
N LYS A 106 23.54 -0.04 2.68
CA LYS A 106 22.27 0.24 3.37
C LYS A 106 22.03 1.75 3.55
N PHE A 107 20.78 2.18 3.40
CA PHE A 107 20.41 3.59 3.44
C PHE A 107 20.71 4.31 4.76
N SER A 108 20.66 3.58 5.89
CA SER A 108 21.02 4.09 7.21
C SER A 108 22.46 4.62 7.27
N ASN A 109 23.38 4.07 6.47
CA ASN A 109 24.77 4.50 6.43
C ASN A 109 25.01 5.74 5.54
N PHE A 110 24.04 6.12 4.69
CA PHE A 110 24.13 7.30 3.83
C PHE A 110 23.59 8.59 4.46
N ILE A 111 23.09 8.53 5.71
CA ILE A 111 22.59 9.69 6.47
C ILE A 111 23.68 10.76 6.62
N SER A 112 24.93 10.34 6.85
CA SER A 112 26.08 11.23 7.09
C SER A 112 26.60 11.93 5.83
N TYR A 113 26.52 11.29 4.66
CA TYR A 113 27.03 11.84 3.39
C TYR A 113 26.10 12.89 2.77
N ASN A 114 24.82 12.86 3.15
CA ASN A 114 23.78 13.70 2.56
C ASN A 114 23.23 14.77 3.52
N GLN A 115 23.89 15.03 4.66
CA GLN A 115 23.39 15.93 5.72
C GLN A 115 21.94 15.59 6.15
N GLY A 116 21.59 14.30 6.13
CA GLY A 116 20.24 13.80 6.38
C GLY A 116 19.21 14.00 5.25
N LYS A 117 19.49 14.83 4.24
CA LYS A 117 18.63 14.99 3.06
C LYS A 117 19.16 14.21 1.88
N ILE A 118 18.58 13.05 1.60
CA ILE A 118 18.73 12.50 0.25
C ILE A 118 17.99 13.45 -0.70
N PRO A 119 18.66 14.14 -1.64
CA PRO A 119 17.98 15.02 -2.58
C PRO A 119 16.85 14.28 -3.27
N TYR A 120 15.77 15.00 -3.59
CA TYR A 120 14.66 14.49 -4.38
C TYR A 120 15.22 13.88 -5.66
N HIS A 121 15.34 12.56 -5.68
CA HIS A 121 16.02 11.77 -6.70
C HIS A 121 17.46 12.23 -7.01
N ASN A 122 18.46 11.59 -6.37
CA ASN A 122 19.87 11.90 -6.59
C ASN A 122 20.52 10.98 -7.63
N ALA A 123 21.11 11.55 -8.68
CA ALA A 123 21.82 10.80 -9.71
C ALA A 123 23.28 10.44 -9.36
N THR A 124 23.85 11.01 -8.28
CA THR A 124 25.28 10.86 -7.91
C THR A 124 25.54 9.88 -6.76
N SER A 125 24.50 9.35 -6.13
CA SER A 125 24.55 8.31 -5.07
C SER A 125 23.34 7.37 -5.20
N TYR A 126 23.23 6.33 -4.36
CA TYR A 126 22.08 5.44 -4.38
C TYR A 126 20.80 6.15 -3.88
N ASP A 127 19.76 6.16 -4.71
CA ASP A 127 18.46 6.79 -4.46
C ASP A 127 17.43 5.78 -3.91
N PRO A 128 16.98 5.90 -2.64
CA PRO A 128 15.94 5.04 -2.06
C PRO A 128 14.58 5.22 -2.73
N ASN A 129 14.39 6.29 -3.50
CA ASN A 129 13.14 6.52 -4.22
C ASN A 129 13.05 5.70 -5.52
N ALA A 130 14.14 5.04 -5.94
CA ALA A 130 14.13 4.15 -7.10
C ALA A 130 13.22 2.92 -6.91
N SER A 131 13.01 2.50 -5.66
CA SER A 131 12.17 1.36 -5.26
C SER A 131 10.83 1.77 -4.62
N LEU A 132 10.48 3.05 -4.68
CA LEU A 132 9.30 3.59 -4.01
C LEU A 132 8.07 3.49 -4.92
N GLY A 133 7.35 2.37 -4.87
CA GLY A 133 6.15 2.09 -5.67
C GLY A 133 4.94 3.02 -5.40
N GLY A 134 3.91 3.01 -6.27
CA GLY A 134 2.66 3.80 -6.14
C GLY A 134 2.63 5.12 -6.96
N GLN A 135 1.45 5.64 -7.29
CA GLN A 135 1.36 6.76 -8.25
C GLN A 135 1.61 8.15 -7.65
N MET A 136 1.28 8.37 -6.38
CA MET A 136 1.46 9.65 -5.71
C MET A 136 2.95 10.00 -5.56
N GLU A 137 3.28 11.30 -5.66
CA GLU A 137 4.63 11.80 -5.40
C GLU A 137 4.96 11.62 -3.91
N LYS A 138 6.11 11.02 -3.62
CA LYS A 138 6.55 10.70 -2.27
C LYS A 138 8.04 10.43 -2.22
N TYR A 139 8.63 10.63 -1.05
CA TYR A 139 10.04 10.38 -0.79
C TYR A 139 10.29 9.96 0.67
N TRP A 140 11.45 9.35 0.92
CA TRP A 140 11.92 9.05 2.26
C TRP A 140 12.79 10.18 2.83
N ASP A 141 12.39 10.69 3.98
CA ASP A 141 13.19 11.56 4.84
C ASP A 141 13.97 10.70 5.84
N LEU A 142 15.30 10.71 5.72
CA LEU A 142 16.23 9.94 6.55
C LEU A 142 16.95 10.82 7.60
N GLU A 143 16.53 12.07 7.82
CA GLU A 143 17.10 12.95 8.85
C GLU A 143 16.78 12.47 10.28
N LYS A 144 15.79 11.58 10.42
CA LYS A 144 15.29 11.08 11.70
C LYS A 144 15.84 9.69 11.98
N GLU A 145 15.96 9.34 13.26
CA GLU A 145 16.36 8.00 13.72
C GLU A 145 15.49 6.90 13.10
N VAL A 146 14.18 7.13 13.04
CA VAL A 146 13.25 6.31 12.28
C VAL A 146 12.91 7.05 10.97
N PRO A 147 13.21 6.47 9.80
CA PRO A 147 12.86 7.05 8.51
C PRO A 147 11.40 7.46 8.41
N VAL A 148 11.14 8.60 7.76
CA VAL A 148 9.79 9.16 7.58
C VAL A 148 9.44 9.14 6.10
N LEU A 149 8.35 8.48 5.74
CA LEU A 149 7.77 8.59 4.40
C LEU A 149 6.96 9.88 4.33
N VAL A 150 7.33 10.76 3.39
CA VAL A 150 6.60 11.98 3.07
C VAL A 150 5.86 11.78 1.76
N LYS A 151 4.54 11.99 1.80
CA LYS A 151 3.62 11.89 0.67
C LYS A 151 3.12 13.29 0.30
N GLU A 152 3.22 13.66 -0.96
CA GLU A 152 2.92 15.01 -1.43
C GLU A 152 1.64 15.02 -2.27
N SER A 153 0.62 15.72 -1.76
CA SER A 153 -0.67 15.84 -2.44
C SER A 153 -0.88 17.29 -2.88
N TYR A 154 -0.71 17.52 -4.19
CA TYR A 154 -0.97 18.80 -4.84
C TYR A 154 -2.29 18.83 -5.63
N ARG A 155 -2.87 17.66 -5.90
CA ARG A 155 -4.15 17.54 -6.61
C ARG A 155 -5.32 17.73 -5.66
N TYR A 156 -6.44 18.22 -6.18
CA TYR A 156 -7.72 18.30 -5.47
C TYR A 156 -7.60 18.88 -4.06
N PHE A 157 -6.91 20.02 -3.93
CA PHE A 157 -6.71 20.72 -2.65
C PHE A 157 -6.00 19.89 -1.58
N GLY A 158 -5.19 18.89 -1.97
CA GLY A 158 -4.49 18.05 -1.00
C GLY A 158 -5.31 16.89 -0.45
N GLN A 159 -6.47 16.56 -1.05
CA GLN A 159 -7.43 15.60 -0.48
C GLN A 159 -6.81 14.25 -0.09
N GLN A 160 -5.85 13.69 -0.83
CA GLN A 160 -5.23 12.41 -0.45
C GLN A 160 -4.53 12.48 0.91
N SER A 161 -3.81 13.58 1.19
CA SER A 161 -3.18 13.81 2.49
C SER A 161 -4.21 14.00 3.62
N ILE A 162 -5.35 14.62 3.31
CA ILE A 162 -6.46 14.78 4.28
C ILE A 162 -7.11 13.41 4.56
N ASN A 163 -7.27 12.57 3.53
CA ASN A 163 -7.83 11.22 3.67
C ASN A 163 -6.98 10.34 4.57
N GLU A 164 -5.65 10.37 4.45
CA GLU A 164 -4.74 9.63 5.35
C GLU A 164 -4.87 10.07 6.82
N MET A 165 -5.04 11.37 7.04
CA MET A 165 -5.29 11.93 8.37
C MET A 165 -6.67 11.55 8.90
N PHE A 166 -7.70 11.57 8.05
CA PHE A 166 -9.04 11.14 8.40
C PHE A 166 -9.07 9.65 8.80
N ALA A 167 -8.43 8.78 8.01
CA ALA A 167 -8.27 7.36 8.33
C ALA A 167 -7.52 7.16 9.66
N THR A 168 -6.43 7.91 9.89
CA THR A 168 -5.71 7.90 11.17
C THR A 168 -6.64 8.22 12.35
N LYS A 169 -7.40 9.32 12.26
CA LYS A 169 -8.37 9.71 13.31
C LYS A 169 -9.45 8.65 13.51
N LEU A 170 -9.97 8.07 12.43
CA LEU A 170 -10.98 7.02 12.49
C LEU A 170 -10.45 5.81 13.25
N HIS A 171 -9.25 5.31 12.91
CA HIS A 171 -8.68 4.15 13.58
C HIS A 171 -8.31 4.42 15.04
N GLU A 172 -7.79 5.61 15.37
CA GLU A 172 -7.50 6.00 16.75
C GLU A 172 -8.74 5.99 17.64
N ARG A 173 -9.88 6.44 17.12
CA ARG A 173 -11.15 6.43 17.86
C ARG A 173 -11.65 5.02 18.19
N GLN A 174 -11.29 4.01 17.41
CA GLN A 174 -11.77 2.64 17.62
C GLN A 174 -11.15 1.96 18.85
N GLY A 175 -9.96 2.40 19.27
CA GLY A 175 -9.18 1.69 20.30
C GLY A 175 -8.93 0.23 19.90
N THR A 176 -8.66 -0.01 18.63
CA THR A 176 -8.46 -1.35 18.05
C THR A 176 -7.08 -1.90 18.39
N SER A 177 -6.94 -3.23 18.44
CA SER A 177 -5.65 -3.91 18.47
C SER A 177 -5.04 -4.11 17.08
N VAL A 178 -5.81 -3.86 16.01
CA VAL A 178 -5.34 -3.96 14.63
C VAL A 178 -4.35 -2.82 14.36
N PRO A 179 -3.12 -3.10 13.92
CA PRO A 179 -2.12 -2.06 13.69
C PRO A 179 -2.51 -1.20 12.48
N PHE A 180 -2.24 0.09 12.57
CA PHE A 180 -2.41 1.05 11.47
C PHE A 180 -1.33 2.12 11.50
N VAL A 181 -0.96 2.63 10.33
CA VAL A 181 0.00 3.72 10.21
C VAL A 181 -0.65 5.03 10.62
N LYS A 182 0.05 5.81 11.46
CA LYS A 182 -0.38 7.14 11.84
C LYS A 182 0.22 8.19 10.92
N TYR A 183 -0.63 8.94 10.24
CA TYR A 183 -0.23 10.05 9.40
C TYR A 183 -0.42 11.38 10.11
N SER A 184 0.59 12.25 10.02
CA SER A 184 0.48 13.66 10.37
C SER A 184 0.46 14.52 9.12
N ILE A 185 -0.23 15.65 9.16
CA ILE A 185 -0.32 16.59 8.02
C ILE A 185 0.54 17.83 8.27
N SER A 186 1.10 18.37 7.19
CA SER A 186 1.76 19.67 7.20
C SER A 186 1.55 20.38 5.87
N THR A 187 1.37 21.69 5.91
CA THR A 187 1.20 22.51 4.70
C THR A 187 2.54 23.09 4.26
N THR A 188 2.82 23.08 2.97
CA THR A 188 3.99 23.74 2.38
C THR A 188 3.72 25.22 2.14
N PHE A 189 4.79 26.02 1.92
CA PHE A 189 4.67 27.47 1.65
C PHE A 189 3.82 27.79 0.41
N ASP A 190 3.84 26.91 -0.59
CA ASP A 190 3.04 27.00 -1.82
C ASP A 190 1.63 26.40 -1.70
N ARG A 191 1.17 26.13 -0.47
CA ARG A 191 -0.15 25.54 -0.14
C ARG A 191 -0.36 24.09 -0.62
N GLY A 192 0.72 23.36 -0.91
CA GLY A 192 0.67 21.90 -1.02
C GLY A 192 0.40 21.24 0.34
N MET A 193 -0.25 20.08 0.32
CA MET A 193 -0.46 19.29 1.55
C MET A 193 0.41 18.05 1.57
N LEU A 194 1.21 17.94 2.62
CA LEU A 194 2.02 16.76 2.89
C LEU A 194 1.33 15.92 3.96
N CYS A 195 1.36 14.60 3.80
CA CYS A 195 1.17 13.67 4.91
C CYS A 195 2.46 12.88 5.16
N LYS A 196 2.74 12.61 6.44
CA LYS A 196 3.99 12.01 6.89
C LYS A 196 3.72 10.85 7.82
N CYS A 197 4.46 9.76 7.65
CA CYS A 197 4.42 8.62 8.57
C CYS A 197 5.82 8.05 8.81
N LYS A 198 6.02 7.47 9.99
CA LYS A 198 7.25 6.72 10.28
C LYS A 198 7.23 5.38 9.53
N ALA A 199 8.40 4.93 9.09
CA ALA A 199 8.56 3.56 8.59
C ALA A 199 8.14 2.56 9.67
N PHE A 200 7.40 1.53 9.26
CA PHE A 200 7.11 0.34 10.09
C PHE A 200 8.01 -0.84 9.74
N THR A 201 8.93 -0.66 8.78
CA THR A 201 9.98 -1.59 8.38
C THR A 201 11.34 -1.09 8.88
N SER A 202 12.33 -1.98 8.89
CA SER A 202 13.71 -1.70 9.31
C SER A 202 14.66 -2.76 8.75
N GLU A 203 15.95 -2.67 9.06
CA GLU A 203 16.92 -3.74 8.76
C GLU A 203 16.55 -5.09 9.40
N LYS A 204 15.68 -5.09 10.42
CA LYS A 204 15.20 -6.29 11.15
C LYS A 204 13.81 -6.76 10.72
N VAL A 205 13.03 -5.90 10.08
CA VAL A 205 11.63 -6.17 9.76
C VAL A 205 11.32 -5.71 8.34
N GLU A 206 10.88 -6.63 7.49
CA GLU A 206 10.51 -6.33 6.11
C GLU A 206 9.04 -6.63 5.81
N LEU A 207 8.49 -5.91 4.83
CA LEU A 207 7.12 -6.05 4.35
C LEU A 207 7.05 -7.06 3.21
N LEU A 208 6.14 -8.02 3.32
CA LEU A 208 5.72 -8.88 2.21
C LEU A 208 4.29 -8.53 1.85
N SER A 209 4.07 -8.17 0.60
CA SER A 209 2.72 -7.87 0.09
C SER A 209 1.82 -9.11 0.08
N ALA A 210 0.51 -8.92 0.15
CA ALA A 210 -0.45 -10.01 -0.04
C ALA A 210 -0.27 -10.70 -1.40
N TYR A 211 0.14 -9.94 -2.42
CA TYR A 211 0.53 -10.47 -3.74
C TYR A 211 1.67 -11.48 -3.63
N GLU A 212 2.76 -11.14 -2.93
CA GLU A 212 3.90 -12.05 -2.76
C GLU A 212 3.55 -13.30 -1.97
N ILE A 213 2.69 -13.18 -0.95
CA ILE A 213 2.21 -14.35 -0.20
C ILE A 213 1.40 -15.25 -1.12
N LEU A 214 0.44 -14.73 -1.88
CA LEU A 214 -0.39 -15.52 -2.78
C LEU A 214 0.42 -16.21 -3.89
N GLU A 215 1.42 -15.53 -4.43
CA GLU A 215 2.28 -16.08 -5.49
C GLU A 215 3.40 -16.98 -4.96
N SER A 216 3.59 -17.09 -3.64
CA SER A 216 4.59 -17.97 -3.04
C SER A 216 4.33 -19.45 -3.32
N GLU A 217 3.07 -19.84 -3.42
CA GLU A 217 2.66 -21.23 -3.68
C GLU A 217 1.69 -21.28 -4.86
N LYS A 218 1.69 -22.40 -5.58
CA LYS A 218 0.68 -22.59 -6.64
C LYS A 218 -0.70 -22.68 -5.97
N PRO A 219 -1.67 -21.86 -6.38
CA PRO A 219 -3.01 -21.94 -5.84
C PRO A 219 -3.61 -23.32 -6.13
N ARG A 220 -4.41 -23.83 -5.20
CA ARG A 220 -5.31 -24.94 -5.49
C ARG A 220 -6.43 -24.43 -6.38
N ASN A 221 -6.82 -25.21 -7.38
CA ASN A 221 -7.73 -24.76 -8.46
C ASN A 221 -9.14 -24.36 -7.97
N ASP A 222 -9.48 -24.63 -6.71
CA ASP A 222 -10.79 -24.49 -6.09
C ASP A 222 -10.88 -23.47 -4.94
N GLU A 223 -9.77 -22.89 -4.48
CA GLU A 223 -9.77 -21.94 -3.36
C GLU A 223 -9.90 -20.48 -3.83
N ALA A 224 -10.83 -19.72 -3.21
CA ALA A 224 -10.94 -18.29 -3.46
C ALA A 224 -9.72 -17.54 -2.91
N LEU A 225 -9.24 -16.51 -3.62
CA LEU A 225 -7.99 -15.80 -3.29
C LEU A 225 -7.94 -15.30 -1.84
N TYR A 226 -9.05 -14.77 -1.31
CA TYR A 226 -9.14 -14.34 0.09
C TYR A 226 -8.85 -15.49 1.07
N ASP A 227 -9.53 -16.63 0.90
CA ASP A 227 -9.39 -17.77 1.81
C ASP A 227 -8.00 -18.42 1.69
N ASN A 228 -7.44 -18.45 0.47
CA ASN A 228 -6.08 -18.89 0.23
C ASN A 228 -5.06 -17.97 0.92
N TYR A 229 -5.23 -16.64 0.86
CA TYR A 229 -4.35 -15.70 1.56
C TYR A 229 -4.34 -15.93 3.07
N ILE A 230 -5.52 -16.07 3.70
CA ILE A 230 -5.62 -16.41 5.13
C ILE A 230 -4.89 -17.73 5.41
N THR A 231 -5.11 -18.75 4.58
CA THR A 231 -4.51 -20.08 4.75
C THR A 231 -2.99 -20.04 4.65
N LEU A 232 -2.44 -19.32 3.68
CA LEU A 232 -0.99 -19.15 3.49
C LEU A 232 -0.36 -18.37 4.65
N CYS A 233 -1.01 -17.32 5.15
CA CYS A 233 -0.54 -16.60 6.34
C CYS A 233 -0.47 -17.53 7.55
N VAL A 234 -1.52 -18.34 7.79
CA VAL A 234 -1.58 -19.29 8.90
C VAL A 234 -0.54 -20.38 8.77
N LYS A 235 -0.38 -20.94 7.57
CA LYS A 235 0.65 -21.95 7.26
C LYS A 235 2.06 -21.44 7.57
N ASN A 236 2.30 -20.15 7.37
CA ASN A 236 3.60 -19.50 7.56
C ASN A 236 3.75 -18.81 8.94
N GLY A 237 2.89 -19.13 9.91
CA GLY A 237 3.11 -18.83 11.32
C GLY A 237 2.27 -17.69 11.91
N ILE A 238 1.40 -17.04 11.13
CA ILE A 238 0.49 -16.02 11.67
C ILE A 238 -0.73 -16.68 12.31
N ALA A 239 -1.16 -16.22 13.48
CA ALA A 239 -2.35 -16.77 14.12
C ALA A 239 -3.59 -16.53 13.26
N ARG A 240 -4.46 -17.54 13.11
CA ARG A 240 -5.68 -17.43 12.28
C ARG A 240 -6.58 -16.28 12.74
N GLU A 241 -6.72 -16.10 14.05
CA GLU A 241 -7.50 -15.02 14.63
C GLU A 241 -6.90 -13.64 14.30
N GLU A 242 -5.58 -13.50 14.36
CA GLU A 242 -4.89 -12.24 14.04
C GLU A 242 -5.14 -11.81 12.59
N ILE A 243 -4.90 -12.69 11.63
CA ILE A 243 -5.10 -12.37 10.21
C ILE A 243 -6.59 -12.19 9.88
N GLN A 244 -7.48 -12.97 10.49
CA GLN A 244 -8.92 -12.81 10.27
C GLN A 244 -9.43 -11.48 10.84
N ASN A 245 -9.03 -11.12 12.06
CA ASN A 245 -9.43 -9.85 12.69
C ASN A 245 -8.87 -8.65 11.93
N PHE A 246 -7.62 -8.73 11.44
CA PHE A 246 -7.04 -7.72 10.56
C PHE A 246 -7.89 -7.53 9.30
N MET A 247 -8.18 -8.63 8.58
CA MET A 247 -8.95 -8.56 7.33
C MET A 247 -10.39 -8.09 7.55
N ASP A 248 -11.03 -8.52 8.64
CA ASP A 248 -12.39 -8.10 9.00
C ASP A 248 -12.45 -6.61 9.31
N TYR A 249 -11.55 -6.13 10.15
CA TYR A 249 -11.44 -4.72 10.51
C TYR A 249 -11.14 -3.86 9.28
N GLN A 250 -10.11 -4.21 8.51
CA GLN A 250 -9.73 -3.48 7.31
C GLN A 250 -10.88 -3.42 6.29
N THR A 251 -11.53 -4.56 6.00
CA THR A 251 -12.66 -4.61 5.07
C THR A 251 -13.80 -3.68 5.50
N MET A 252 -14.11 -3.64 6.80
CA MET A 252 -15.16 -2.77 7.32
C MET A 252 -14.77 -1.28 7.26
N THR A 253 -13.51 -0.94 7.59
CA THR A 253 -13.06 0.45 7.52
C THR A 253 -12.92 0.94 6.08
N ASP A 254 -12.41 0.12 5.17
CA ASP A 254 -12.32 0.42 3.74
C ASP A 254 -13.70 0.64 3.14
N PHE A 255 -14.67 -0.18 3.51
CA PHE A 255 -16.07 0.07 3.16
C PHE A 255 -16.52 1.44 3.67
N LEU A 256 -16.38 1.74 4.96
CA LEU A 256 -16.82 3.02 5.54
C LEU A 256 -16.22 4.24 4.84
N ILE A 257 -14.91 4.22 4.57
CA ILE A 257 -14.20 5.33 3.91
C ILE A 257 -14.28 5.25 2.38
N SER A 258 -14.99 4.27 1.81
CA SER A 258 -15.09 4.05 0.37
C SER A 258 -13.72 3.96 -0.31
N ASN A 259 -12.78 3.23 0.29
CA ASN A 259 -11.49 2.92 -0.31
C ASN A 259 -11.68 1.97 -1.50
N THR A 260 -11.42 2.46 -2.70
CA THR A 260 -11.57 1.68 -3.94
C THR A 260 -10.24 1.13 -4.47
N ASP A 261 -9.12 1.48 -3.84
CA ASP A 261 -7.76 1.18 -4.33
C ASP A 261 -6.98 0.25 -3.38
N GLU A 262 -7.66 -0.73 -2.78
CA GLU A 262 -7.06 -1.75 -1.91
C GLU A 262 -6.46 -2.92 -2.70
N HIS A 263 -5.52 -2.63 -3.61
CA HIS A 263 -4.88 -3.67 -4.40
C HIS A 263 -3.90 -4.51 -3.55
N LEU A 264 -3.54 -5.71 -4.01
CA LEU A 264 -2.75 -6.70 -3.24
C LEU A 264 -1.32 -6.25 -2.81
N GLN A 265 -0.88 -5.06 -3.21
CA GLN A 265 0.36 -4.43 -2.72
C GLN A 265 0.14 -3.45 -1.54
N ASN A 266 -1.11 -3.10 -1.20
CA ASN A 266 -1.46 -2.12 -0.16
C ASN A 266 -1.74 -2.73 1.22
N PHE A 267 -1.62 -4.05 1.33
CA PHE A 267 -1.68 -4.78 2.58
C PHE A 267 -0.83 -6.04 2.48
N GLY A 268 -0.52 -6.63 3.63
CA GLY A 268 0.41 -7.75 3.69
C GLY A 268 0.79 -8.14 5.11
N VAL A 269 1.99 -8.69 5.24
CA VAL A 269 2.53 -9.25 6.48
C VAL A 269 3.96 -8.79 6.69
N LEU A 270 4.42 -8.84 7.93
CA LEU A 270 5.79 -8.51 8.30
C LEU A 270 6.61 -9.79 8.48
N ARG A 271 7.88 -9.75 8.07
CA ARG A 271 8.85 -10.83 8.22
C ARG A 271 10.09 -10.35 8.97
N ASP A 272 10.57 -11.15 9.91
CA ASP A 272 11.86 -10.94 10.54
C ASP A 272 12.98 -11.31 9.55
N THR A 273 13.90 -10.38 9.32
CA THR A 273 14.91 -10.50 8.26
C THR A 273 16.08 -11.40 8.65
N ASP A 274 16.24 -11.80 9.91
CA ASP A 274 17.31 -12.72 10.33
C ASP A 274 16.82 -14.18 10.29
N SER A 275 15.61 -14.42 10.79
CA SER A 275 15.00 -15.75 10.90
C SER A 275 14.13 -16.14 9.70
N MET A 276 13.77 -15.18 8.85
CA MET A 276 12.87 -15.35 7.69
C MET A 276 11.45 -15.81 8.07
N ARG A 277 11.05 -15.64 9.33
CA ARG A 277 9.71 -16.00 9.81
C ARG A 277 8.75 -14.82 9.72
N LEU A 278 7.50 -15.09 9.35
CA LEU A 278 6.44 -14.09 9.49
C LEU A 278 6.22 -13.79 10.97
N ILE A 279 6.09 -12.51 11.31
CA ILE A 279 5.98 -12.03 12.69
C ILE A 279 4.66 -11.33 13.00
N GLY A 280 3.80 -11.14 12.00
CA GLY A 280 2.47 -10.59 12.17
C GLY A 280 1.96 -9.88 10.92
N VAL A 281 0.77 -9.30 11.04
CA VAL A 281 0.18 -8.47 9.98
C VAL A 281 0.90 -7.13 9.82
N ALA A 282 1.02 -6.63 8.60
CA ALA A 282 1.46 -5.26 8.38
C ALA A 282 0.38 -4.28 8.87
N PRO A 283 0.74 -3.09 9.39
CA PRO A 283 -0.25 -2.07 9.72
C PRO A 283 -1.12 -1.72 8.51
N ILE A 284 -2.37 -1.27 8.70
CA ILE A 284 -3.14 -0.66 7.60
C ILE A 284 -2.45 0.63 7.15
N PHE A 285 -2.25 0.80 5.84
CA PHE A 285 -1.62 1.98 5.23
C PHE A 285 -2.25 2.32 3.87
N ASP A 286 -1.88 3.47 3.31
CA ASP A 286 -2.26 3.94 1.96
C ASP A 286 -3.76 4.17 1.73
N SER A 287 -4.46 4.77 2.70
CA SER A 287 -5.88 5.12 2.55
C SER A 287 -6.11 6.43 1.77
N GLY A 288 -5.08 7.00 1.15
CA GLY A 288 -5.14 8.30 0.46
C GLY A 288 -6.15 8.36 -0.70
N ASN A 289 -6.37 7.26 -1.41
CA ASN A 289 -7.33 7.19 -2.54
C ASN A 289 -8.78 6.94 -2.13
N SER A 290 -9.06 6.89 -0.83
CA SER A 290 -10.41 6.75 -0.28
C SER A 290 -11.25 8.03 -0.39
N MET A 291 -12.43 8.03 0.22
CA MET A 291 -13.29 9.19 0.43
C MET A 291 -13.57 9.94 -0.89
N PHE A 292 -13.82 9.15 -1.94
CA PHE A 292 -14.22 9.63 -3.27
C PHE A 292 -13.18 10.51 -3.96
N PHE A 293 -11.88 10.35 -3.64
CA PHE A 293 -10.79 11.17 -4.20
C PHE A 293 -10.84 11.32 -5.73
N MET A 294 -11.10 10.23 -6.46
CA MET A 294 -11.13 10.22 -7.94
C MET A 294 -12.40 10.82 -8.55
N GLU A 295 -13.37 11.24 -7.74
CA GLU A 295 -14.70 11.64 -8.19
C GLU A 295 -14.81 13.16 -8.34
N ASN A 296 -15.20 13.63 -9.53
CA ASN A 296 -15.50 15.06 -9.78
C ASN A 296 -17.01 15.38 -9.64
N ARG A 297 -17.80 14.44 -9.11
CA ARG A 297 -19.25 14.60 -8.95
C ARG A 297 -19.57 15.58 -7.82
N LYS A 298 -20.65 16.34 -8.02
CA LYS A 298 -21.26 17.23 -7.02
C LYS A 298 -22.49 16.60 -6.37
N ILE A 299 -23.22 15.78 -7.14
CA ILE A 299 -24.42 15.09 -6.67
C ILE A 299 -23.97 13.81 -5.93
N PRO A 300 -24.34 13.64 -4.64
CA PRO A 300 -24.07 12.42 -3.89
C PRO A 300 -24.62 11.19 -4.59
N TYR A 301 -23.98 10.06 -4.36
CA TYR A 301 -24.35 8.77 -4.91
C TYR A 301 -25.64 8.23 -4.27
N SER A 302 -26.42 7.47 -5.04
CA SER A 302 -27.41 6.55 -4.47
C SER A 302 -26.72 5.31 -3.87
N ARG A 303 -27.43 4.54 -3.04
CA ARG A 303 -26.91 3.26 -2.51
C ARG A 303 -26.57 2.26 -3.61
N VAL A 304 -27.36 2.24 -4.69
CA VAL A 304 -27.09 1.42 -5.87
C VAL A 304 -25.79 1.86 -6.52
N GLU A 305 -25.64 3.15 -6.81
CA GLU A 305 -24.44 3.65 -7.46
C GLU A 305 -23.17 3.41 -6.61
N LEU A 306 -23.26 3.54 -5.28
CA LEU A 306 -22.14 3.23 -4.37
C LEU A 306 -21.67 1.77 -4.52
N LEU A 307 -22.60 0.82 -4.60
CA LEU A 307 -22.29 -0.61 -4.73
C LEU A 307 -21.89 -1.03 -6.15
N GLU A 308 -22.18 -0.22 -7.17
CA GLU A 308 -21.71 -0.45 -8.54
C GLU A 308 -20.25 -0.04 -8.74
N ARG A 309 -19.69 0.76 -7.83
CA ARG A 309 -18.28 1.18 -7.91
C ARG A 309 -17.38 -0.04 -7.75
N PRO A 310 -16.47 -0.29 -8.71
CA PRO A 310 -15.51 -1.37 -8.57
C PRO A 310 -14.50 -1.02 -7.48
N ILE A 311 -14.06 -2.04 -6.75
CA ILE A 311 -12.91 -1.97 -5.86
C ILE A 311 -11.79 -2.86 -6.41
N THR A 312 -10.55 -2.57 -6.02
CA THR A 312 -9.42 -3.48 -6.18
C THR A 312 -9.28 -4.37 -4.94
N GLY A 313 -8.46 -5.43 -5.03
CA GLY A 313 -8.26 -6.41 -3.96
C GLY A 313 -8.62 -7.83 -4.38
N PHE A 314 -9.14 -8.64 -3.45
CA PHE A 314 -9.53 -10.03 -3.72
C PHE A 314 -10.77 -10.17 -4.60
N TYR A 315 -11.70 -9.22 -4.48
CA TYR A 315 -12.93 -9.17 -5.26
C TYR A 315 -13.09 -7.79 -5.88
N LYS A 316 -13.91 -7.71 -6.94
CA LYS A 316 -14.20 -6.46 -7.64
C LYS A 316 -15.34 -5.64 -7.03
N THR A 317 -16.00 -6.15 -5.99
CA THR A 317 -17.17 -5.50 -5.38
C THR A 317 -17.13 -5.57 -3.86
N GLU A 318 -17.60 -4.50 -3.22
CA GLU A 318 -17.70 -4.40 -1.76
C GLU A 318 -18.62 -5.49 -1.17
N GLU A 319 -19.73 -5.82 -1.85
CA GLU A 319 -20.64 -6.89 -1.44
C GLU A 319 -19.91 -8.23 -1.22
N LYS A 320 -19.00 -8.60 -2.13
CA LYS A 320 -18.24 -9.85 -2.01
C LYS A 320 -17.19 -9.78 -0.91
N MET A 321 -16.55 -8.63 -0.73
CA MET A 321 -15.61 -8.41 0.37
C MET A 321 -16.32 -8.46 1.73
N LEU A 322 -17.42 -7.75 1.92
CA LEU A 322 -18.21 -7.74 3.15
C LEU A 322 -18.75 -9.14 3.52
N ALA A 323 -19.04 -9.99 2.53
CA ALA A 323 -19.46 -11.37 2.77
C ALA A 323 -18.37 -12.25 3.44
N LYS A 324 -17.10 -11.81 3.42
CA LYS A 324 -16.00 -12.50 4.09
C LYS A 324 -15.83 -12.15 5.56
N VAL A 325 -16.34 -10.99 5.99
CA VAL A 325 -16.22 -10.51 7.38
C VAL A 325 -16.85 -11.51 8.35
N LYS A 326 -16.10 -11.92 9.38
CA LYS A 326 -16.56 -12.86 10.41
C LYS A 326 -16.97 -12.14 11.69
N ASP A 327 -16.15 -11.21 12.18
CA ASP A 327 -16.42 -10.41 13.35
C ASP A 327 -16.75 -8.96 12.97
N LYS A 328 -18.05 -8.65 13.01
CA LYS A 328 -18.56 -7.30 12.73
C LYS A 328 -18.40 -6.34 13.90
N SER A 329 -18.05 -6.83 15.09
CA SER A 329 -17.95 -6.04 16.31
C SER A 329 -16.62 -5.29 16.46
N LEU A 330 -15.61 -5.65 15.65
CA LEU A 330 -14.29 -5.03 15.65
C LEU A 330 -14.32 -3.52 15.33
N VAL A 331 -15.34 -3.06 14.61
CA VAL A 331 -15.59 -1.63 14.37
C VAL A 331 -16.80 -1.18 15.19
N LYS A 332 -16.57 -0.31 16.17
CA LYS A 332 -17.57 0.26 17.06
C LYS A 332 -18.22 1.47 16.38
N ILE A 333 -19.49 1.32 16.02
CA ILE A 333 -20.23 2.35 15.28
C ILE A 333 -20.35 3.67 16.05
N ASP A 334 -20.54 3.61 17.36
CA ASP A 334 -20.71 4.80 18.21
C ASP A 334 -19.43 5.66 18.31
N LEU A 335 -18.29 5.13 17.86
CA LEU A 335 -17.00 5.84 17.84
C LEU A 335 -16.65 6.40 16.46
N LEU A 336 -17.47 6.12 15.44
CA LEU A 336 -17.25 6.63 14.08
C LEU A 336 -17.63 8.12 14.00
N PRO A 337 -16.90 8.93 13.20
CA PRO A 337 -17.27 10.32 12.97
C PRO A 337 -18.70 10.46 12.42
N THR A 338 -19.45 11.44 12.91
CA THR A 338 -20.73 11.82 12.32
C THR A 338 -20.50 12.57 10.99
N ALA A 339 -21.54 12.64 10.15
CA ALA A 339 -21.47 13.42 8.91
C ALA A 339 -21.05 14.88 9.15
N LYS A 340 -21.53 15.48 10.26
CA LYS A 340 -21.15 16.84 10.64
C LYS A 340 -19.64 16.95 10.93
N GLU A 341 -19.10 16.04 11.73
CA GLU A 341 -17.67 16.00 12.03
C GLU A 341 -16.83 15.75 10.77
N VAL A 342 -17.30 14.91 9.83
CA VAL A 342 -16.62 14.72 8.54
C VAL A 342 -16.53 16.05 7.80
N THR A 343 -17.63 16.79 7.67
CA THR A 343 -17.60 18.11 7.02
C THR A 343 -16.62 19.06 7.70
N GLU A 344 -16.68 19.17 9.03
CA GLU A 344 -15.78 20.02 9.83
C GLU A 344 -14.30 19.65 9.61
N ILE A 345 -13.95 18.36 9.70
CA ILE A 345 -12.56 17.87 9.50
C ILE A 345 -12.02 18.25 8.13
N TYR A 346 -12.80 18.08 7.07
CA TYR A 346 -12.34 18.36 5.71
C TYR A 346 -12.27 19.86 5.41
N VAL A 347 -13.22 20.65 5.90
CA VAL A 347 -13.20 22.12 5.75
C VAL A 347 -12.03 22.73 6.51
N ASP A 348 -11.81 22.31 7.76
CA ASP A 348 -10.69 22.79 8.59
C ASP A 348 -9.33 22.44 7.98
N ALA A 349 -9.26 21.34 7.23
CA ALA A 349 -8.07 20.94 6.48
C ALA A 349 -7.88 21.71 5.15
N GLY A 350 -8.79 22.62 4.80
CA GLY A 350 -8.68 23.50 3.63
C GLY A 350 -9.41 23.01 2.38
N LEU A 351 -10.23 21.96 2.48
CA LEU A 351 -11.06 21.48 1.37
C LEU A 351 -12.28 22.42 1.15
N PRO A 352 -12.70 22.73 -0.08
CA PRO A 352 -13.90 23.54 -0.31
C PRO A 352 -15.15 22.92 0.31
N GLU A 353 -16.02 23.76 0.88
CA GLU A 353 -17.24 23.32 1.59
C GLU A 353 -18.15 22.44 0.73
N GLU A 354 -18.36 22.80 -0.55
CA GLU A 354 -19.14 21.97 -1.48
C GLU A 354 -18.56 20.55 -1.63
N ARG A 355 -17.22 20.43 -1.64
CA ARG A 355 -16.53 19.15 -1.74
C ARG A 355 -16.62 18.37 -0.42
N ALA A 356 -16.45 19.04 0.71
CA ALA A 356 -16.59 18.43 2.03
C ALA A 356 -18.02 17.92 2.27
N ASP A 357 -19.04 18.68 1.86
CA ASP A 357 -20.46 18.27 1.91
C ASP A 357 -20.72 17.04 1.03
N PHE A 358 -20.19 17.00 -0.20
CA PHE A 358 -20.27 15.80 -1.05
C PHE A 358 -19.66 14.58 -0.37
N ILE A 359 -18.45 14.69 0.19
CA ILE A 359 -17.77 13.59 0.89
C ILE A 359 -18.61 13.14 2.09
N SER A 360 -19.06 14.09 2.91
CA SER A 360 -19.85 13.84 4.12
C SER A 360 -21.19 13.14 3.84
N ARG A 361 -21.93 13.57 2.82
CA ARG A 361 -23.21 12.94 2.44
C ARG A 361 -23.04 11.49 1.99
N ASN A 362 -22.01 11.21 1.19
CA ASN A 362 -21.72 9.85 0.78
C ASN A 362 -21.21 8.99 1.93
N TYR A 363 -20.34 9.53 2.79
CA TYR A 363 -19.92 8.85 4.01
C TYR A 363 -21.10 8.50 4.91
N SER A 364 -22.07 9.42 5.07
CA SER A 364 -23.30 9.18 5.83
C SER A 364 -24.11 8.01 5.27
N LEU A 365 -24.24 7.89 3.95
CA LEU A 365 -24.90 6.73 3.32
C LEU A 365 -24.14 5.44 3.61
N LYS A 366 -22.81 5.46 3.51
CA LYS A 366 -21.95 4.31 3.83
C LYS A 366 -22.06 3.90 5.29
N LEU A 367 -22.13 4.87 6.20
CA LEU A 367 -22.37 4.64 7.63
C LEU A 367 -23.73 4.01 7.90
N GLN A 368 -24.78 4.45 7.22
CA GLN A 368 -26.12 3.82 7.30
C GLN A 368 -26.10 2.38 6.81
N MET A 369 -25.49 2.11 5.65
CA MET A 369 -25.30 0.76 5.13
C MET A 369 -24.49 -0.11 6.09
N PHE A 370 -23.44 0.45 6.69
CA PHE A 370 -22.61 -0.27 7.64
C PHE A 370 -23.37 -0.64 8.92
N HIS A 371 -24.18 0.27 9.46
CA HIS A 371 -25.04 -0.01 10.60
C HIS A 371 -26.02 -1.16 10.34
N GLU A 372 -26.61 -1.19 9.14
CA GLU A 372 -27.46 -2.28 8.69
C GLU A 372 -26.71 -3.61 8.58
N PHE A 373 -25.49 -3.56 8.03
CA PHE A 373 -24.60 -4.70 7.94
C PHE A 373 -24.28 -5.31 9.31
N GLN A 374 -23.95 -4.48 10.29
CA GLN A 374 -23.70 -4.91 11.67
C GLN A 374 -24.93 -5.52 12.32
N LYS A 375 -26.13 -5.03 12.00
CA LYS A 375 -27.42 -5.60 12.44
C LYS A 375 -27.83 -6.87 11.69
N GLY A 376 -26.95 -7.43 10.87
CA GLY A 376 -27.17 -8.69 10.17
C GLY A 376 -27.86 -8.56 8.81
N LYS A 377 -28.15 -7.34 8.32
CA LYS A 377 -28.63 -7.19 6.94
C LYS A 377 -27.49 -7.48 5.96
N THR A 378 -27.82 -8.14 4.86
CA THR A 378 -26.90 -8.31 3.73
C THR A 378 -26.88 -7.04 2.91
N ILE A 379 -25.70 -6.44 2.72
CA ILE A 379 -25.50 -5.38 1.73
C ILE A 379 -25.37 -6.04 0.37
N SER A 380 -26.35 -5.81 -0.51
CA SER A 380 -26.41 -6.49 -1.81
C SER A 380 -26.93 -5.58 -2.90
N LEU A 381 -26.18 -5.49 -3.99
CA LEU A 381 -26.54 -4.65 -5.14
C LEU A 381 -27.91 -5.04 -5.71
N TYR A 382 -28.22 -6.34 -5.74
CA TYR A 382 -29.52 -6.82 -6.20
C TYR A 382 -30.65 -6.28 -5.33
N LYS A 383 -30.52 -6.34 -4.00
CA LYS A 383 -31.55 -5.87 -3.06
C LYS A 383 -31.74 -4.36 -3.16
N GLU A 384 -30.66 -3.60 -3.25
CA GLU A 384 -30.71 -2.14 -3.42
C GLU A 384 -31.42 -1.76 -4.73
N LYS A 385 -31.14 -2.45 -5.85
CA LYS A 385 -31.82 -2.21 -7.13
C LYS A 385 -33.33 -2.49 -7.08
N GLN A 386 -33.75 -3.51 -6.32
CA GLN A 386 -35.17 -3.78 -6.15
C GLN A 386 -35.85 -2.70 -5.29
N ALA A 387 -35.20 -2.25 -4.22
CA ALA A 387 -35.71 -1.18 -3.36
C ALA A 387 -35.86 0.14 -4.15
N GLU A 388 -34.84 0.53 -4.91
CA GLU A 388 -34.84 1.77 -5.71
C GLU A 388 -35.94 1.75 -6.79
N LYS A 389 -36.17 0.60 -7.45
CA LYS A 389 -37.29 0.43 -8.40
C LYS A 389 -38.66 0.60 -7.74
N LEU A 390 -38.84 0.05 -6.54
CA LEU A 390 -40.10 0.17 -5.79
C LEU A 390 -40.38 1.60 -5.33
N GLU A 391 -39.34 2.37 -5.01
CA GLU A 391 -39.49 3.79 -4.66
C GLU A 391 -39.80 4.65 -5.90
N ASN A 392 -39.13 4.39 -7.01
CA ASN A 392 -39.34 5.12 -8.26
C ASN A 392 -40.69 4.79 -8.92
N GLY A 393 -41.21 3.57 -8.75
CA GLY A 393 -42.55 3.19 -9.25
C GLY A 393 -43.72 3.70 -8.41
N LYS A 394 -43.46 4.33 -7.26
CA LYS A 394 -44.47 4.96 -6.39
C LYS A 394 -44.56 6.48 -6.59
N ARG A 395 -43.67 7.06 -7.40
CA ARG A 395 -43.70 8.47 -7.85
C ARG A 395 -44.30 8.53 -9.24
#